data_AF-A0A180FWT5-F1
#
_entry.id   AF-A0A180FWT5-F1
#
_cell.length_a   1.000
_cell.length_b   1.000
_cell.length_c   1.000
_cell.angle_alpha   90.00
_cell.angle_beta   90.00
_cell.angle_gamma   90.00
#
_symmetry.space_group_name_H-M   'P 1'
#
loop_
_entity.id
_entity.type
_entity.pdbx_description
1 polymer ?
#
loop_
_entity_poly.entity_id
_entity_poly.type
_entity_poly.pdbx_seq_one_letter_code
_entity_poly.pdbx_strand_id
1 'polypeptide(L)'
;MSSSSTPQGDKTTSTMSSDPSPDFKEHPALKTSGIEPLKPPGMGSNYLDWSWTLMIHFLTTGVAYILEPDEKKAKALAVGKNWSLDNQTIVAVISRTIHTANIR
;
A
#
# COMPACT_ATOMS: atom_id res chain seq x y z
N MET A 1 18.80 61.59 18.57
CA MET A 1 19.40 60.30 18.21
C MET A 1 18.39 59.57 17.34
N SER A 2 18.75 59.36 16.08
CA SER A 2 17.98 58.59 15.09
C SER A 2 17.95 57.10 15.44
N SER A 3 16.88 56.41 15.01
CA SER A 3 16.84 55.05 14.40
C SER A 3 15.37 54.54 14.47
N SER A 4 14.60 54.48 13.38
CA SER A 4 14.60 53.53 12.24
C SER A 4 13.80 52.22 12.49
N SER A 5 12.55 52.23 12.02
CA SER A 5 11.85 51.28 11.11
C SER A 5 12.02 49.73 11.18
N THR A 6 10.92 49.07 11.57
CA THR A 6 10.17 47.95 10.90
C THR A 6 10.79 46.51 10.77
N PRO A 7 10.03 45.45 10.34
CA PRO A 7 9.37 44.45 11.20
C PRO A 7 9.72 42.96 10.88
N GLN A 8 8.99 42.04 11.56
CA GLN A 8 8.50 40.75 11.06
C GLN A 8 9.36 39.49 11.20
N GLY A 9 8.70 38.42 11.65
CA GLY A 9 9.23 37.07 11.71
C GLY A 9 8.29 36.13 12.46
N ASP A 10 7.08 35.91 11.91
CA ASP A 10 6.16 34.86 12.34
C ASP A 10 6.88 33.51 12.34
N LYS A 11 7.05 32.91 13.52
CA LYS A 11 7.47 31.51 13.65
C LYS A 11 6.22 30.64 13.66
N THR A 12 5.60 30.47 12.50
CA THR A 12 4.64 29.39 12.28
C THR A 12 5.38 28.07 12.41
N THR A 13 5.19 27.42 13.56
CA THR A 13 5.46 26.00 13.77
C THR A 13 4.81 25.23 12.64
N SER A 14 5.63 24.71 11.72
CA SER A 14 5.20 23.79 10.69
C SER A 14 4.85 22.47 11.38
N THR A 15 3.60 22.38 11.86
CA THR A 15 2.95 21.11 12.17
C THR A 15 2.96 20.33 10.87
N MET A 16 3.87 19.36 10.75
CA MET A 16 3.77 18.35 9.72
C MET A 16 2.42 17.66 9.95
N SER A 17 1.45 18.03 9.13
CA SER A 17 0.19 17.32 9.00
C SER A 17 0.56 15.97 8.42
N SER A 18 0.74 14.99 9.28
CA SER A 18 0.71 13.60 8.88
C SER A 18 -0.63 13.42 8.16
N ASP A 19 -0.60 13.21 6.85
CA ASP A 19 -1.78 12.78 6.13
C ASP A 19 -2.42 11.64 6.92
N PRO A 20 -3.75 11.62 7.11
CA PRO A 20 -4.42 10.49 7.72
C PRO A 20 -4.16 9.30 6.80
N SER A 21 -3.14 8.52 7.15
CA SER A 21 -3.06 7.13 6.73
C SER A 21 -4.42 6.56 7.10
N PRO A 22 -5.21 6.03 6.13
CA PRO A 22 -6.51 5.49 6.46
C PRO A 22 -6.32 4.52 7.61
N ASP A 23 -7.19 4.59 8.63
CA ASP A 23 -7.20 3.67 9.78
C ASP A 23 -7.56 2.27 9.27
N PHE A 24 -6.63 1.66 8.55
CA PHE A 24 -6.65 0.27 8.20
C PHE A 24 -6.35 -0.45 9.51
N LYS A 25 -7.37 -1.04 10.12
CA LYS A 25 -7.19 -2.08 11.12
C LYS A 25 -6.07 -2.99 10.61
N GLU A 26 -4.96 -3.11 11.33
CA GLU A 26 -3.73 -3.73 10.81
C GLU A 26 -3.97 -5.20 10.42
N HIS A 27 -4.39 -5.43 9.17
CA HIS A 27 -4.60 -6.76 8.64
C HIS A 27 -3.23 -7.44 8.50
N PRO A 28 -3.07 -8.74 8.83
CA PRO A 28 -1.78 -9.45 8.73
C PRO A 28 -1.11 -9.30 7.36
N ALA A 29 -1.90 -9.22 6.29
CA ALA A 29 -1.41 -9.00 4.94
C ALA A 29 -0.83 -7.59 4.69
N LEU A 30 -1.04 -6.60 5.55
CA LEU A 30 -0.42 -5.27 5.38
C LEU A 30 1.09 -5.26 5.69
N LYS A 31 1.63 -6.35 6.26
CA LYS A 31 3.05 -6.51 6.55
C LYS A 31 3.83 -6.81 5.27
N THR A 32 4.29 -5.75 4.60
CA THR A 32 5.07 -5.85 3.36
C THR A 32 6.59 -5.73 3.59
N SER A 33 7.04 -5.71 4.85
CA SER A 33 8.46 -5.66 5.19
C SER A 33 9.19 -6.87 4.59
N GLY A 34 10.17 -6.63 3.72
CA GLY A 34 10.94 -7.68 3.05
C GLY A 34 10.44 -8.06 1.66
N ILE A 35 9.30 -7.52 1.20
CA ILE A 35 8.89 -7.66 -0.21
C ILE A 35 9.63 -6.59 -1.01
N GLU A 36 10.49 -7.02 -1.95
CA GLU A 36 11.17 -6.09 -2.86
C GLU A 36 10.12 -5.39 -3.74
N PRO A 37 10.14 -4.05 -3.87
CA PRO A 37 9.22 -3.36 -4.77
C PRO A 37 9.39 -3.77 -6.24
N LEU A 38 8.29 -3.77 -7.00
CA LEU A 38 8.27 -4.04 -8.43
C LEU A 38 9.10 -3.00 -9.18
N LYS A 39 10.20 -3.42 -9.79
CA LYS A 39 11.07 -2.57 -10.62
C LYS A 39 10.37 -2.12 -11.89
N PRO A 40 10.84 -1.02 -12.53
CA PRO A 40 10.35 -0.61 -13.84
C PRO A 40 10.45 -1.72 -14.90
N PRO A 41 9.64 -1.66 -15.97
CA PRO A 41 9.73 -2.63 -17.07
C PRO A 41 11.09 -2.53 -17.78
N GLY A 42 11.62 -3.68 -18.19
CA GLY A 42 12.91 -3.79 -18.90
C GLY A 42 13.69 -5.03 -18.48
N MET A 43 14.92 -5.15 -18.98
CA MET A 43 15.78 -6.33 -18.71
C MET A 43 16.08 -6.55 -17.22
N GLY A 44 15.98 -5.51 -16.39
CA GLY A 44 16.17 -5.58 -14.94
C GLY A 44 14.89 -5.71 -14.12
N SER A 45 13.74 -5.98 -14.75
CA SER A 45 12.48 -6.12 -14.03
C SER A 45 12.46 -7.39 -13.18
N ASN A 46 11.91 -7.30 -11.96
CA ASN A 46 11.69 -8.43 -11.05
C ASN A 46 10.22 -8.90 -11.04
N TYR A 47 9.46 -8.65 -12.11
CA TYR A 47 8.00 -8.89 -12.13
C TYR A 47 7.58 -10.31 -11.74
N LEU A 48 8.27 -11.34 -12.25
CA LEU A 48 7.95 -12.74 -11.93
C LEU A 48 8.17 -13.05 -10.45
N ASP A 49 9.31 -12.62 -9.89
CA ASP A 49 9.62 -12.82 -8.47
C ASP A 49 8.66 -12.04 -7.56
N TRP A 50 8.37 -10.79 -7.94
CA TRP A 50 7.43 -9.91 -7.24
C TRP A 50 6.01 -10.48 -7.21
N SER A 51 5.49 -10.86 -8.38
CA SER A 51 4.13 -11.41 -8.50
C SER A 51 3.97 -12.73 -7.75
N TRP A 52 4.97 -13.60 -7.83
CA TRP A 52 5.01 -14.85 -7.06
C TRP A 52 5.03 -14.59 -5.55
N THR A 53 5.87 -13.67 -5.10
CA THR A 53 5.97 -13.29 -3.68
C THR A 53 4.64 -12.75 -3.16
N LEU A 54 3.97 -11.88 -3.92
CA LEU A 54 2.63 -11.39 -3.55
C LEU A 54 1.58 -12.49 -3.49
N MET A 55 1.60 -13.44 -4.44
CA MET A 55 0.68 -14.58 -4.41
C MET A 55 0.84 -15.40 -3.12
N ILE A 56 2.08 -15.76 -2.75
CA ILE A 56 2.36 -16.49 -1.51
C ILE A 56 1.95 -15.68 -0.28
N HIS A 57 2.22 -14.37 -0.28
CA HIS A 57 1.82 -13.47 0.80
C HIS A 57 0.29 -13.41 0.98
N PHE A 58 -0.47 -13.32 -0.10
CA PHE A 58 -1.94 -13.30 -0.03
C PHE A 58 -2.54 -14.65 0.34
N LEU A 59 -1.91 -15.76 -0.06
CA LEU A 59 -2.33 -17.11 0.34
C LEU A 59 -2.15 -17.32 1.84
N THR A 60 -0.96 -17.01 2.36
CA THR A 60 -0.61 -17.18 3.79
C THR A 60 -1.41 -16.26 4.72
N THR A 61 -1.86 -15.12 4.20
CA THR A 61 -2.68 -14.14 4.95
C THR A 61 -4.18 -14.33 4.76
N GLY A 62 -4.58 -15.29 3.92
CA GLY A 62 -5.98 -15.71 3.77
C GLY A 62 -6.87 -14.76 2.97
N VAL A 63 -6.28 -13.89 2.14
CA VAL A 63 -7.00 -12.93 1.26
C VAL A 63 -6.96 -13.31 -0.22
N ALA A 64 -6.15 -14.31 -0.61
CA ALA A 64 -6.00 -14.74 -2.00
C ALA A 64 -7.30 -15.18 -2.68
N TYR A 65 -8.37 -15.47 -1.93
CA TYR A 65 -9.68 -15.82 -2.49
C TYR A 65 -10.28 -14.72 -3.38
N ILE A 66 -9.86 -13.47 -3.20
CA ILE A 66 -10.26 -12.34 -4.06
C ILE A 66 -9.65 -12.46 -5.46
N LEU A 67 -8.49 -13.11 -5.58
CA LEU A 67 -7.77 -13.31 -6.83
C LEU A 67 -8.17 -14.61 -7.53
N GLU A 68 -9.11 -15.38 -6.97
CA GLU A 68 -9.58 -16.63 -7.56
C GLU A 68 -10.39 -16.34 -8.85
N PRO A 69 -9.94 -16.83 -10.01
CA PRO A 69 -10.62 -16.57 -11.28
C PRO A 69 -11.96 -17.30 -11.42
N ASP A 70 -12.15 -18.44 -10.74
CA ASP A 70 -13.42 -19.17 -10.74
C ASP A 70 -14.39 -18.55 -9.73
N GLU A 71 -15.42 -17.87 -10.22
CA GLU A 71 -16.42 -17.20 -9.38
C GLU A 71 -17.10 -18.15 -8.37
N LYS A 72 -17.33 -19.42 -8.73
CA LYS A 72 -17.95 -20.39 -7.81
C LYS A 72 -17.00 -20.75 -6.68
N LYS A 73 -15.72 -20.96 -6.99
CA LYS A 73 -14.68 -21.20 -5.98
C LYS A 73 -14.46 -19.97 -5.10
N ALA A 74 -14.39 -18.79 -5.69
CA ALA A 74 -14.25 -17.52 -4.97
C ALA A 74 -15.39 -17.33 -3.94
N LYS A 75 -16.65 -17.59 -4.35
CA LYS A 75 -17.82 -17.54 -3.45
C LYS A 75 -17.72 -18.56 -2.31
N ALA A 76 -17.29 -19.79 -2.61
CA ALA A 76 -17.12 -20.82 -1.58
C ALA A 76 -16.03 -20.46 -0.57
N LEU A 77 -14.93 -19.84 -1.01
CA LEU A 77 -13.82 -19.39 -0.17
C LEU A 77 -14.14 -18.11 0.63
N ALA A 78 -15.09 -17.29 0.15
CA ALA A 78 -15.48 -16.03 0.76
C ALA A 78 -16.43 -16.19 1.98
N VAL A 79 -16.87 -17.41 2.31
CA VAL A 79 -17.78 -17.64 3.45
C VAL A 79 -17.14 -17.15 4.76
N GLY A 80 -17.82 -16.22 5.43
CA GLY A 80 -17.34 -15.63 6.69
C GLY A 80 -16.20 -14.61 6.52
N LYS A 81 -15.86 -14.22 5.29
CA LYS A 81 -14.83 -13.20 5.00
C LYS A 81 -15.42 -11.80 4.87
N ASN A 82 -14.58 -10.78 5.04
CA ASN A 82 -14.95 -9.39 4.80
C ASN A 82 -14.33 -8.91 3.49
N TRP A 83 -15.03 -9.15 2.38
CA TRP A 83 -14.54 -8.82 1.05
C TRP A 83 -14.08 -7.37 0.90
N SER A 84 -14.81 -6.41 1.47
CA SER A 84 -14.43 -4.99 1.35
C SER A 84 -13.09 -4.70 2.02
N LEU A 85 -12.89 -5.20 3.24
CA LEU A 85 -11.65 -5.04 3.99
C LEU A 85 -10.49 -5.79 3.32
N ASP A 86 -10.72 -7.02 2.89
CA ASP A 86 -9.70 -7.88 2.28
C ASP A 86 -9.29 -7.32 0.90
N ASN A 87 -10.24 -6.77 0.13
CA ASN A 87 -9.97 -6.10 -1.14
C ASN A 87 -9.15 -4.82 -0.94
N GLN A 88 -9.53 -3.97 0.02
CA GLN A 88 -8.74 -2.80 0.37
C GLN A 88 -7.32 -3.18 0.81
N THR A 89 -7.19 -4.31 1.51
CA THR A 89 -5.89 -4.84 1.94
C THR A 89 -5.02 -5.26 0.75
N ILE A 90 -5.56 -6.02 -0.21
CA ILE A 90 -4.83 -6.39 -1.44
C ILE A 90 -4.36 -5.13 -2.19
N VAL A 91 -5.26 -4.16 -2.37
CA VAL A 91 -4.93 -2.90 -3.04
C VAL A 91 -3.81 -2.18 -2.29
N ALA A 92 -3.89 -2.06 -0.97
CA ALA A 92 -2.86 -1.40 -0.16
C ALA A 92 -1.50 -2.09 -0.27
N VAL A 93 -1.45 -3.43 -0.26
CA VAL A 93 -0.20 -4.19 -0.44
C VAL A 93 0.41 -3.94 -1.82
N ILE A 94 -0.40 -4.03 -2.87
CA ILE A 94 0.05 -3.78 -4.25
C ILE A 94 0.57 -2.34 -4.37
N SER A 95 -0.19 -1.34 -3.91
CA SER A 95 0.21 0.06 -3.97
C SER A 95 1.51 0.36 -3.21
N ARG A 96 1.78 -0.32 -2.09
CA ARG A 96 3.03 -0.16 -1.32
C ARG A 96 4.24 -0.87 -1.93
N THR A 97 4.00 -1.87 -2.79
CA THR A 97 5.05 -2.72 -3.35
C THR A 97 5.24 -2.48 -4.84
N ILE A 98 4.53 -1.54 -5.46
CA ILE A 98 4.77 -1.10 -6.83
C ILE A 98 5.69 0.13 -6.81
N HIS A 99 6.74 0.13 -7.65
CA HIS A 99 7.52 1.35 -7.90
C HIS A 99 6.68 2.37 -8.69
N THR A 100 6.74 3.64 -8.31
CA THR A 100 5.92 4.72 -8.90
C THR A 100 6.02 4.82 -10.42
N ALA A 101 7.17 4.52 -11.01
CA ALA A 101 7.36 4.45 -12.47
C ALA A 101 6.45 3.44 -13.20
N ASN A 102 5.82 2.50 -12.49
CA ASN A 102 4.86 1.54 -13.05
C ASN A 102 3.41 2.05 -13.01
N ILE A 103 3.14 3.19 -12.35
CA ILE A 103 1.82 3.82 -12.25
C ILE A 103 1.87 5.09 -13.10
N ARG A 104 1.00 5.18 -14.11
CA ARG A 104 0.92 6.32 -15.04
C ARG A 104 -0.31 7.16 -14.76
#